data_AF-A0A3D5J0A7-F1
#
_entry.id   AF-A0A3D5J0A7-F1
#
_cell.length_a   1.000
_cell.length_b   1.000
_cell.length_c   1.000
_cell.angle_alpha   90.00
_cell.angle_beta   90.00
_cell.angle_gamma   90.00
#
_symmetry.space_group_name_H-M   'P 1'
#
loop_
_entity.id
_entity.type
_entity.pdbx_description
1 polymer ?
#
loop_
_entity_poly.entity_id
_entity_poly.type
_entity_poly.pdbx_seq_one_letter_code
_entity_poly.pdbx_strand_id
1 'polypeptide(L)'
;QLPYGLNGDAVNKNLLGKDSIKGKEYYEIKVTFNQDGGGTDYEDEYLYWINTSTFTVDYLAYSYHVNAGGIRFRAAFNPRIVNGLRFVDYKNYAEDDLSTPLENLDALYEAGKLKLFSEIITEDVKVNISE
;
A
#
# COMPACT_ATOMS: atom_id res chain seq x y z
N GLN A 1 3.78 -4.95 -8.79
CA GLN A 1 3.91 -3.80 -9.70
C GLN A 1 3.18 -2.64 -9.05
N LEU A 2 3.75 -1.44 -9.11
CA LEU A 2 3.09 -0.22 -8.63
C LEU A 2 1.92 0.18 -9.54
N PRO A 3 0.89 0.88 -9.02
CA PRO A 3 -0.17 1.45 -9.85
C PRO A 3 0.38 2.31 -11.00
N TYR A 4 -0.21 2.19 -12.20
CA TYR A 4 0.27 2.88 -13.41
C TYR A 4 0.35 4.41 -13.25
N GLY A 5 -0.59 5.01 -12.52
CA GLY A 5 -0.60 6.45 -12.23
C GLY A 5 0.64 6.96 -11.48
N LEU A 6 1.41 6.06 -10.85
CA LEU A 6 2.65 6.43 -10.17
C LEU A 6 3.83 6.68 -11.13
N ASN A 7 3.63 6.72 -12.44
CA ASN A 7 4.69 7.05 -13.42
C ASN A 7 4.71 8.52 -13.83
N GLY A 8 3.91 9.38 -13.20
CA GLY A 8 3.88 10.82 -13.50
C GLY A 8 5.12 11.58 -13.01
N ASP A 9 5.37 12.74 -13.61
CA ASP A 9 6.57 13.56 -13.37
C ASP A 9 6.70 14.08 -11.93
N ALA A 10 5.57 14.27 -11.23
CA ALA A 10 5.55 14.71 -9.84
C ALA A 10 5.79 13.57 -8.84
N VAL A 11 5.90 12.31 -9.30
CA VAL A 11 6.00 11.12 -8.43
C VAL A 11 7.45 10.75 -8.20
N ASN A 12 7.87 10.73 -6.94
CA ASN A 12 9.19 10.29 -6.52
C ASN A 12 9.10 8.88 -5.95
N LYS A 13 9.94 7.96 -6.44
CA LYS A 13 10.03 6.57 -5.95
C LYS A 13 11.42 6.33 -5.38
N ASN A 14 11.48 5.82 -4.15
CA ASN A 14 12.72 5.45 -3.50
C ASN A 14 12.67 4.00 -3.04
N LEU A 15 13.64 3.19 -3.45
CA LEU A 15 13.82 1.84 -2.92
C LEU A 15 14.56 1.96 -1.58
N LEU A 16 13.86 1.74 -0.48
CA LEU A 16 14.44 1.80 0.87
C LEU A 16 15.32 0.58 1.14
N GLY A 17 14.91 -0.58 0.64
CA GLY A 17 15.63 -1.82 0.80
C GLY A 17 14.72 -3.03 0.66
N LYS A 18 15.02 -4.04 1.49
CA LYS A 18 14.23 -5.26 1.60
C LYS A 18 13.96 -5.56 3.06
N ASP A 19 12.76 -6.03 3.34
CA ASP A 19 12.40 -6.60 4.63
C ASP A 19 11.51 -7.83 4.46
N SER A 20 11.21 -8.53 5.55
CA SER A 20 10.40 -9.74 5.58
C SER A 20 9.16 -9.56 6.42
N ILE A 21 8.01 -9.94 5.85
CA ILE A 21 6.73 -10.00 6.57
C ILE A 21 6.19 -11.42 6.47
N LYS A 22 5.98 -12.05 7.62
CA LYS A 22 5.50 -13.43 7.77
C LYS A 22 6.36 -14.44 7.00
N GLY A 23 7.68 -14.25 7.07
CA GLY A 23 8.67 -15.13 6.45
C GLY A 23 8.78 -15.02 4.91
N LYS A 24 8.21 -13.97 4.31
CA LYS A 24 8.36 -13.66 2.88
C LYS A 24 9.14 -12.37 2.71
N GLU A 25 10.04 -12.32 1.74
CA GLU A 25 10.85 -11.14 1.42
C GLU A 25 10.09 -10.17 0.50
N TYR A 26 10.22 -8.87 0.76
CA TYR A 26 9.61 -7.78 -0.02
C TYR A 26 10.64 -6.70 -0.32
N TYR A 27 10.50 -6.06 -1.48
CA TYR A 27 11.10 -4.75 -1.73
C TYR A 27 10.21 -3.68 -1.10
N GLU A 28 10.85 -2.74 -0.38
CA GLU A 28 10.18 -1.58 0.19
C GLU A 28 10.38 -0.36 -0.69
N ILE A 29 9.29 0.11 -1.31
CA ILE A 29 9.32 1.27 -2.19
C ILE A 29 8.49 2.40 -1.59
N LYS A 30 9.18 3.44 -1.12
CA LYS A 30 8.55 4.70 -0.68
C LYS A 30 8.17 5.53 -1.90
N VAL A 31 6.98 6.10 -1.86
CA VAL A 31 6.44 7.00 -2.89
C VAL A 31 6.00 8.30 -2.24
N THR A 32 6.50 9.41 -2.77
CA THR A 32 6.14 10.78 -2.35
C THR A 32 5.89 11.65 -3.58
N PHE A 33 5.37 12.86 -3.37
CA PHE A 33 4.98 13.75 -4.46
C PHE A 33 5.63 15.12 -4.33
N ASN A 34 5.97 15.72 -5.47
CA ASN A 34 6.43 17.11 -5.52
C ASN A 34 5.24 18.05 -5.26
N GLN A 35 5.49 19.18 -4.59
CA GLN A 35 4.46 20.21 -4.41
C GLN A 35 3.89 20.70 -5.75
N ASP A 36 4.77 20.91 -6.74
CA ASP A 36 4.35 21.18 -8.11
C ASP A 36 3.92 19.88 -8.80
N GLY A 37 2.68 19.85 -9.29
CA GLY A 37 2.08 18.68 -9.95
C GLY A 37 1.62 17.54 -9.02
N GLY A 38 1.91 17.57 -7.72
CA GLY A 38 1.47 16.54 -6.75
C GLY A 38 0.04 16.72 -6.24
N GLY A 39 -0.61 17.84 -6.56
CA GLY A 39 -1.98 18.13 -6.15
C GLY A 39 -2.10 18.59 -4.70
N THR A 40 -3.34 18.58 -4.17
CA THR A 40 -3.67 19.11 -2.84
C THR A 40 -3.04 18.30 -1.71
N ASP A 41 -2.78 17.01 -1.94
CA ASP A 41 -2.33 16.05 -0.94
C ASP A 41 -0.85 15.64 -1.17
N TYR A 42 -0.02 16.56 -1.70
CA TYR A 42 1.39 16.28 -2.02
C TYR A 42 2.23 15.84 -0.81
N GLU A 43 1.75 16.13 0.40
CA GLU A 43 2.38 15.78 1.68
C GLU A 43 2.12 14.32 2.09
N ASP A 44 1.21 13.62 1.42
CA ASP A 44 0.92 12.22 1.70
C ASP A 44 2.11 11.34 1.29
N GLU A 45 2.46 10.40 2.16
CA GLU A 45 3.50 9.42 1.90
C GLU A 45 2.89 8.03 1.75
N TYR A 46 3.48 7.23 0.87
CA TYR A 46 3.08 5.84 0.64
C TYR A 46 4.31 4.93 0.73
N LEU A 47 4.12 3.73 1.27
CA LEU A 47 5.13 2.67 1.29
C LEU A 47 4.53 1.36 0.80
N TYR A 48 5.16 0.77 -0.21
CA TYR A 48 4.71 -0.47 -0.83
C TYR A 48 5.69 -1.60 -0.52
N TRP A 49 5.16 -2.74 -0.04
CA TRP A 49 5.91 -4.00 0.05
C TRP A 49 5.58 -4.87 -1.16
N ILE A 50 6.57 -4.99 -2.06
CA ILE A 50 6.46 -5.76 -3.30
C ILE A 50 7.16 -7.10 -3.13
N ASN A 51 6.41 -8.19 -3.21
CA ASN A 51 6.93 -9.54 -3.02
C ASN A 51 8.07 -9.81 -4.02
N THR A 52 9.25 -10.23 -3.54
CA THR A 52 10.42 -10.35 -4.41
C THR A 52 10.34 -11.54 -5.38
N SER A 53 9.46 -12.51 -5.11
CA SER A 53 9.26 -13.69 -5.95
C SER A 53 8.13 -13.53 -6.96
N THR A 54 7.01 -12.92 -6.55
CA THR A 54 5.80 -12.80 -7.41
C THR A 54 5.64 -11.41 -8.02
N PHE A 55 6.40 -10.42 -7.56
CA PHE A 55 6.25 -9.01 -7.90
C PHE A 55 4.85 -8.45 -7.65
N THR A 56 4.06 -9.07 -6.76
CA THR A 56 2.76 -8.55 -6.33
C THR A 56 2.91 -7.55 -5.18
N VAL A 57 2.00 -6.59 -5.10
CA VAL A 57 1.87 -5.74 -3.90
C VAL A 57 1.01 -6.50 -2.92
N ASP A 58 1.62 -6.90 -1.80
CA ASP A 58 0.91 -7.64 -0.75
C ASP A 58 0.64 -6.75 0.46
N TYR A 59 1.44 -5.69 0.68
CA TYR A 59 1.18 -4.69 1.71
C TYR A 59 1.37 -3.27 1.18
N LEU A 60 0.61 -2.34 1.77
CA LEU A 60 0.63 -0.91 1.48
C LEU A 60 0.43 -0.12 2.77
N ALA A 61 1.29 0.83 3.06
CA ALA A 61 1.09 1.82 4.10
C ALA A 61 0.96 3.22 3.49
N TYR A 62 0.20 4.08 4.16
CA TYR A 62 0.11 5.48 3.80
C TYR A 62 -0.20 6.36 5.00
N SER A 63 0.34 7.58 4.98
CA SER A 63 -0.05 8.68 5.84
C SER A 63 -0.86 9.68 5.02
N TYR A 64 -1.89 10.25 5.64
CA TYR A 64 -2.68 11.33 5.06
C TYR A 64 -2.91 12.45 6.07
N HIS A 65 -3.13 13.66 5.59
CA HIS A 65 -3.23 14.86 6.45
C HIS A 65 -4.65 15.43 6.59
N VAL A 66 -5.62 14.91 5.85
CA VAL A 66 -7.03 15.37 5.91
C VAL A 66 -7.75 14.89 7.18
N ASN A 67 -8.70 15.68 7.70
CA ASN A 67 -9.57 15.33 8.84
C ASN A 67 -8.82 14.79 10.09
N ALA A 68 -7.85 15.57 10.60
CA ALA A 68 -6.90 15.23 11.67
C ALA A 68 -5.79 14.24 11.29
N GLY A 69 -5.77 13.80 10.03
CA GLY A 69 -4.77 12.90 9.48
C GLY A 69 -4.94 11.45 9.95
N GLY A 70 -4.03 10.59 9.50
CA GLY A 70 -4.03 9.20 9.90
C GLY A 70 -2.95 8.38 9.21
N ILE A 71 -2.60 7.27 9.86
CA ILE A 71 -1.72 6.25 9.29
C ILE A 71 -2.54 4.96 9.10
N ARG A 72 -2.37 4.33 7.94
CA ARG A 72 -3.03 3.06 7.62
C ARG A 72 -2.03 2.07 7.07
N PHE A 73 -2.22 0.81 7.44
CA PHE A 73 -1.48 -0.33 6.90
C PHE A 73 -2.48 -1.32 6.31
N ARG A 74 -2.34 -1.66 5.03
CA ARG A 74 -3.21 -2.60 4.32
C ARG A 74 -2.47 -3.89 4.07
N ALA A 75 -3.05 -5.00 4.51
CA ALA A 75 -2.59 -6.34 4.20
C ALA A 75 -3.54 -6.99 3.19
N ALA A 76 -3.01 -7.36 2.02
CA ALA A 76 -3.78 -8.01 0.98
C ALA A 76 -4.22 -9.41 1.41
N PHE A 77 -5.45 -9.78 1.06
CA PHE A 77 -5.97 -11.13 1.19
C PHE A 77 -6.88 -11.47 0.01
N ASN A 78 -7.24 -12.75 -0.11
CA ASN A 78 -8.16 -13.24 -1.15
C ASN A 78 -7.78 -12.78 -2.59
N PRO A 79 -6.54 -13.03 -3.06
CA PRO A 79 -6.14 -12.67 -4.41
C PRO A 79 -6.88 -13.53 -5.43
N ARG A 80 -7.42 -12.87 -6.47
CA ARG A 80 -8.25 -13.49 -7.51
C ARG A 80 -7.77 -13.01 -8.88
N ILE A 81 -7.72 -13.91 -9.86
CA ILE A 81 -7.50 -13.54 -11.27
C ILE A 81 -8.82 -13.73 -12.01
N VAL A 82 -9.32 -12.67 -12.64
CA VAL A 82 -10.54 -12.71 -13.47
C VAL A 82 -10.19 -12.11 -14.84
N ASN A 83 -10.26 -12.93 -15.89
CA ASN A 83 -9.89 -12.55 -17.26
C ASN A 83 -8.52 -11.87 -17.36
N GLY A 84 -7.50 -12.42 -16.69
CA GLY A 84 -6.14 -11.89 -16.72
C GLY A 84 -5.88 -10.68 -15.82
N LEU A 85 -6.91 -10.11 -15.18
CA LEU A 85 -6.77 -9.03 -14.22
C LEU A 85 -6.73 -9.56 -12.79
N ARG A 86 -5.80 -9.03 -11.98
CA ARG A 86 -5.68 -9.38 -10.56
C ARG A 86 -6.51 -8.46 -9.68
N PHE A 87 -7.33 -9.05 -8.84
CA PHE A 87 -8.11 -8.40 -7.78
C PHE A 87 -7.60 -8.90 -6.43
N VAL A 88 -7.61 -8.03 -5.42
CA VAL A 88 -7.34 -8.42 -4.03
C VAL A 88 -8.27 -7.64 -3.10
N ASP A 89 -8.53 -8.26 -1.96
CA ASP A 89 -9.17 -7.58 -0.83
C ASP A 89 -8.08 -7.10 0.13
N TYR A 90 -8.43 -6.18 1.03
CA TYR A 90 -7.48 -5.64 2.00
C TYR A 90 -8.07 -5.60 3.41
N LYS A 91 -7.31 -6.12 4.37
CA LYS A 91 -7.51 -5.77 5.78
C LYS A 91 -6.81 -4.44 6.01
N ASN A 92 -7.54 -3.45 6.48
CA ASN A 92 -7.06 -2.09 6.67
C ASN A 92 -6.91 -1.84 8.17
N TYR A 93 -5.67 -1.65 8.61
CA TYR A 93 -5.29 -1.43 9.99
C TYR A 93 -4.97 0.05 10.21
N ALA A 94 -5.16 0.51 11.44
CA ALA A 94 -4.86 1.84 11.91
C ALA A 94 -3.65 1.83 12.86
N GLU A 95 -2.82 2.86 12.73
CA GLU A 95 -1.89 3.32 13.75
C GLU A 95 -2.37 4.70 14.23
N ASP A 96 -2.43 4.89 15.54
CA ASP A 96 -2.94 6.10 16.17
C ASP A 96 -1.81 7.11 16.44
N ASP A 97 -0.56 6.62 16.59
CA ASP A 97 0.62 7.48 16.70
C ASP A 97 1.07 7.97 15.30
N LEU A 98 0.66 9.18 14.95
CA LEU A 98 1.00 9.84 13.67
C LEU A 98 2.50 10.14 13.50
N SER A 99 3.31 10.01 14.55
CA SER A 99 4.77 10.13 14.44
C SER A 99 5.45 8.83 13.99
N THR A 100 4.70 7.73 13.91
CA THR A 100 5.22 6.42 13.50
C THR A 100 5.68 6.44 12.04
N PRO A 101 6.97 6.17 11.75
CA PRO A 101 7.45 5.99 10.38
C PRO A 101 6.72 4.84 9.67
N LEU A 102 6.36 5.02 8.40
CA LEU A 102 5.64 3.98 7.63
C LEU A 102 6.41 2.65 7.57
N GLU A 103 7.75 2.72 7.51
CA GLU A 103 8.68 1.58 7.51
C GLU A 103 8.66 0.76 8.81
N ASN A 104 8.07 1.26 9.90
CA ASN A 104 7.93 0.50 11.14
C ASN A 104 6.61 -0.28 11.23
N LEU A 105 5.67 -0.05 10.30
CA LEU A 105 4.31 -0.60 10.40
C LEU A 105 4.25 -2.09 10.13
N ASP A 106 5.19 -2.64 9.37
CA ASP A 106 5.30 -4.07 9.14
C ASP A 106 5.68 -4.83 10.42
N ALA A 107 6.68 -4.33 11.17
CA ALA A 107 7.06 -4.87 12.47
C ALA A 107 5.91 -4.78 13.48
N LEU A 108 5.17 -3.65 13.49
CA LEU A 108 3.97 -3.48 14.33
C LEU A 108 2.84 -4.43 13.92
N TYR A 109 2.66 -4.66 12.62
CA TYR A 109 1.68 -5.61 12.08
C TYR A 109 2.01 -7.03 12.51
N GLU A 110 3.26 -7.46 12.39
CA GLU A 110 3.71 -8.79 12.81
C GLU A 110 3.60 -9.00 14.33
N ALA A 111 3.87 -7.95 15.11
CA ALA A 111 3.68 -7.95 16.55
C ALA A 111 2.20 -7.91 16.99
N GLY A 112 1.25 -7.81 16.05
CA GLY A 112 -0.19 -7.71 16.36
C GLY A 112 -0.59 -6.41 17.06
N LYS A 113 0.21 -5.35 16.92
CA LYS A 113 0.00 -4.06 17.58
C LYS A 113 -0.90 -3.11 16.80
N LEU A 114 -1.02 -3.31 15.49
CA LEU A 114 -1.93 -2.51 14.68
C LEU A 114 -3.39 -2.92 14.89
N LYS A 115 -4.27 -1.94 15.03
CA LYS A 115 -5.70 -2.16 15.22
C LYS A 115 -6.40 -2.37 13.88
N LEU A 116 -7.14 -3.47 13.70
CA LEU A 116 -7.98 -3.64 12.53
C LEU A 116 -9.07 -2.56 12.52
N PHE A 117 -9.08 -1.72 11.49
CA PHE A 117 -10.03 -0.62 11.34
C PHE A 117 -11.20 -0.99 10.45
N SER A 118 -10.91 -1.62 9.31
CA SER A 118 -11.93 -2.04 8.34
C SER A 118 -11.43 -3.17 7.45
N GLU A 119 -12.35 -3.79 6.71
CA GLU A 119 -12.03 -4.66 5.58
C GLU A 119 -12.54 -4.02 4.29
N ILE A 120 -11.77 -4.16 3.21
CA ILE A 120 -12.12 -3.71 1.87
C ILE A 120 -12.30 -4.97 1.04
N ILE A 121 -13.56 -5.30 0.73
CA ILE A 121 -13.92 -6.50 -0.01
C ILE A 121 -14.50 -6.08 -1.36
N THR A 122 -13.96 -6.64 -2.44
CA THR A 122 -14.51 -6.46 -3.78
C THR A 122 -15.44 -7.63 -4.09
N GLU A 123 -16.73 -7.36 -4.19
CA GLU A 123 -17.78 -8.33 -4.49
C GLU A 123 -18.22 -8.24 -5.96
N ASP A 124 -18.90 -9.27 -6.47
CA ASP A 124 -19.48 -9.33 -7.83
C ASP A 124 -18.52 -8.96 -8.98
N VAL A 125 -17.23 -9.34 -8.85
CA VAL A 125 -16.18 -9.05 -9.84
C VAL A 125 -16.52 -9.67 -11.20
N LYS A 126 -16.79 -8.81 -12.19
CA LYS A 126 -17.01 -9.17 -13.60
C LYS A 126 -16.14 -8.30 -14.49
N VAL A 127 -15.44 -8.92 -15.42
CA VAL A 127 -14.53 -8.24 -16.35
C VAL A 127 -14.97 -8.56 -17.78
N ASN A 128 -15.26 -7.54 -18.57
CA ASN A 128 -15.41 -7.65 -20.01
C ASN A 128 -14.24 -6.90 -20.64
N ILE A 129 -13.39 -7.61 -21.38
CA ILE A 129 -12.30 -6.99 -22.14
C ILE A 129 -12.81 -6.83 -23.57
N SER A 130 -12.91 -5.59 -24.03
CA SER A 130 -13.16 -5.29 -25.45
C SER A 130 -11.84 -5.37 -26.21
N GLU A 131 -11.86 -6.08 -27.33
CA GLU A 131 -10.77 -6.11 -28.32
C GLU A 131 -10.59 -4.76 -29.03
#